data_AF-A0A7V4XA77-F1
#
_entry.id   AF-A0A7V4XA77-F1
#
_cell.length_a   1.000
_cell.length_b   1.000
_cell.length_c   1.000
_cell.angle_alpha   90.00
_cell.angle_beta   90.00
_cell.angle_gamma   90.00
#
_symmetry.space_group_name_H-M   'P 1'
#
loop_
_entity.id
_entity.type
_entity.pdbx_description
1 polymer ?
#
loop_
_entity_poly.entity_id
_entity_poly.type
_entity_poly.pdbx_seq_one_letter_code
_entity_poly.pdbx_strand_id
1 'polypeptide(L)'
;MSGITLEKNSESISVRIPMKMKRRGGRKLIIVPDGLEDVTPADNDCNIPLAAAVARGCHWNDLFLSGKYGTIEELANKVGVDKSFVTRMMGLALLAPDIIDDIMEGREPDGLTFKDLTVKPLPLSWEEQRCLISPKKHRP
;
A
#
# COMPACT_ATOMS: atom_id res chain seq x y z
N MET A 1 -15.88 -8.91 -21.25
CA MET A 1 -15.94 -9.99 -22.26
C MET A 1 -14.89 -11.03 -21.92
N SER A 2 -15.38 -12.25 -21.82
CA SER A 2 -14.81 -13.53 -21.40
C SER A 2 -13.45 -13.85 -22.02
N GLY A 3 -12.51 -14.40 -21.24
CA GLY A 3 -11.17 -14.76 -21.74
C GLY A 3 -10.60 -16.06 -21.20
N ILE A 4 -11.42 -17.00 -20.74
CA ILE A 4 -10.95 -18.37 -20.47
C ILE A 4 -10.99 -19.12 -21.81
N THR A 5 -9.83 -19.37 -22.42
CA THR A 5 -9.73 -20.19 -23.62
C THR A 5 -9.36 -21.61 -23.22
N LEU A 6 -10.26 -22.55 -23.54
CA LEU A 6 -10.05 -23.99 -23.36
C LEU A 6 -9.69 -24.61 -24.70
N GLU A 7 -8.46 -25.10 -24.83
CA GLU A 7 -7.99 -25.86 -25.99
C GLU A 7 -7.90 -27.33 -25.57
N LYS A 8 -8.71 -28.21 -26.19
CA LYS A 8 -8.74 -29.65 -25.90
C LYS A 8 -8.16 -30.43 -27.07
N ASN A 9 -7.03 -31.10 -26.84
CA ASN A 9 -6.49 -32.12 -27.74
C ASN A 9 -6.80 -33.52 -27.19
N SER A 10 -6.70 -34.56 -28.02
CA SER A 10 -7.02 -35.96 -27.65
C SER A 10 -6.19 -36.51 -26.49
N GLU A 11 -5.08 -35.86 -26.12
CA GLU A 11 -4.16 -36.28 -25.05
C GLU A 11 -4.03 -35.27 -23.90
N SER A 12 -4.54 -34.03 -24.02
CA SER A 12 -4.47 -33.03 -22.94
C SER A 12 -5.47 -31.88 -23.10
N ILE A 13 -5.87 -31.28 -21.96
CA ILE A 13 -6.71 -30.08 -21.90
C ILE A 13 -5.83 -28.92 -21.43
N SER A 14 -5.73 -27.87 -22.26
CA SER A 14 -5.02 -26.62 -21.94
C SER A 14 -6.02 -25.52 -21.61
N VAL A 15 -5.87 -24.93 -20.41
CA VAL A 15 -6.71 -23.82 -19.93
C VAL A 15 -5.85 -22.56 -19.86
N ARG A 16 -6.18 -21.53 -20.64
CA ARG A 16 -5.58 -20.19 -20.48
C ARG A 16 -6.45 -19.34 -19.58
N ILE A 17 -5.88 -18.95 -18.44
CA ILE A 17 -6.53 -18.10 -17.43
C ILE A 17 -5.81 -16.74 -17.44
N PRO A 18 -6.48 -15.63 -17.77
CA PRO A 18 -5.87 -14.30 -17.71
C PRO A 18 -5.65 -13.92 -16.24
N MET A 19 -4.39 -13.95 -15.80
CA MET A 19 -4.00 -13.68 -14.42
C MET A 19 -3.36 -12.29 -14.30
N LYS A 20 -3.77 -11.49 -13.30
CA LYS A 20 -3.06 -10.24 -12.94
C LYS A 20 -2.12 -10.53 -11.77
N MET A 21 -0.84 -10.20 -11.93
CA MET A 21 0.15 -10.31 -10.84
C MET A 21 0.23 -8.98 -10.08
N LYS A 22 -0.16 -8.98 -8.79
CA LYS A 22 0.04 -7.84 -7.88
C LYS A 22 1.16 -8.18 -6.89
N ARG A 23 2.10 -7.24 -6.66
CA ARG A 23 3.18 -7.40 -5.66
C ARG A 23 2.82 -6.60 -4.40
N ARG A 24 2.84 -7.23 -3.23
CA ARG A 24 2.59 -6.57 -1.92
C ARG A 24 3.77 -6.82 -0.98
N GLY A 25 4.61 -5.81 -0.72
CA GLY A 25 5.66 -5.90 0.31
C GLY A 25 6.62 -7.09 0.16
N GLY A 26 6.86 -7.56 -1.06
CA GLY A 26 7.68 -8.76 -1.34
C GLY A 26 6.90 -10.08 -1.50
N ARG A 27 5.59 -10.12 -1.23
CA ARG A 27 4.72 -11.28 -1.51
C ARG A 27 4.07 -11.13 -2.89
N LYS A 28 4.10 -12.20 -3.70
CA LYS A 28 3.38 -12.28 -4.98
C LYS A 28 1.93 -12.70 -4.71
N LEU A 29 0.97 -11.88 -5.13
CA LEU A 29 -0.46 -12.23 -5.12
C LEU A 29 -0.90 -12.54 -6.55
N ILE A 30 -1.51 -13.71 -6.70
CA ILE A 30 -2.15 -14.17 -7.93
C ILE A 30 -3.62 -13.74 -7.86
N ILE A 31 -4.02 -12.78 -8.69
CA ILE A 31 -5.42 -12.39 -8.84
C ILE A 31 -6.01 -13.27 -9.95
N VAL A 32 -6.91 -14.17 -9.57
CA VAL A 32 -7.64 -15.08 -10.47
C VAL A 32 -8.82 -14.33 -11.08
N PRO A 33 -9.15 -14.50 -12.37
CA PRO A 33 -10.26 -13.81 -13.02
C PRO A 33 -11.63 -14.33 -12.59
N ASP A 34 -12.65 -13.47 -12.75
CA ASP A 34 -14.03 -13.67 -12.31
C ASP A 34 -14.62 -15.00 -12.81
N GLY A 35 -15.13 -15.81 -11.88
CA GLY A 35 -15.79 -17.10 -12.17
C GLY A 35 -15.54 -18.25 -11.17
N LEU A 36 -14.78 -18.03 -10.10
CA LEU A 36 -14.62 -18.97 -8.98
C LEU A 36 -15.10 -18.29 -7.69
N GLU A 37 -16.41 -18.32 -7.45
CA GLU A 37 -17.08 -17.64 -6.33
C GLU A 37 -16.77 -18.23 -4.94
N ASP A 38 -15.98 -19.30 -4.84
CA ASP A 38 -15.74 -20.03 -3.59
C ASP A 38 -14.31 -19.93 -3.02
N VAL A 39 -13.55 -18.95 -3.47
CA VAL A 39 -12.36 -18.50 -2.74
C VAL A 39 -12.48 -17.00 -2.58
N THR A 40 -13.12 -16.55 -1.50
CA THR A 40 -12.96 -15.18 -1.02
C THR A 40 -11.62 -15.12 -0.28
N PRO A 41 -10.50 -14.64 -0.87
CA PRO A 41 -9.48 -14.05 -0.02
C PRO A 41 -10.16 -12.85 0.64
N ALA A 42 -10.48 -13.00 1.93
CA ALA A 42 -11.29 -12.05 2.69
C ALA A 42 -11.05 -10.59 2.28
N ASP A 43 -12.16 -9.93 1.96
CA ASP A 43 -12.35 -8.54 1.54
C ASP A 43 -11.46 -7.52 2.25
N ASN A 44 -10.22 -7.35 1.78
CA ASN A 44 -9.45 -6.12 1.97
C ASN A 44 -8.41 -6.01 0.84
N ASP A 45 -8.80 -5.35 -0.24
CA ASP A 45 -7.92 -4.95 -1.34
C ASP A 45 -6.84 -3.94 -0.92
N CYS A 46 -6.90 -3.43 0.32
CA CYS A 46 -5.90 -2.56 0.91
C CYS A 46 -4.67 -3.30 1.44
N ASN A 47 -3.49 -2.69 1.29
CA ASN A 47 -2.28 -3.12 1.96
C ASN A 47 -2.35 -2.73 3.44
N ILE A 48 -3.01 -3.59 4.25
CA ILE A 48 -3.28 -3.35 5.68
C ILE A 48 -2.06 -2.82 6.46
N PRO A 49 -0.83 -3.37 6.32
CA PRO A 49 0.33 -2.81 6.99
C PRO A 49 0.65 -1.37 6.61
N LEU A 50 0.51 -1.02 5.33
CA LEU A 50 0.76 0.33 4.82
C LEU A 50 -0.35 1.30 5.28
N ALA A 51 -1.61 0.90 5.14
CA ALA A 51 -2.75 1.67 5.63
C ALA A 51 -2.64 1.94 7.15
N ALA A 52 -2.30 0.92 7.94
CA ALA A 52 -2.08 1.07 9.38
C ALA A 52 -0.87 1.95 9.73
N ALA A 53 0.13 2.04 8.86
CA ALA A 53 1.25 2.97 9.04
C ALA A 53 0.80 4.42 8.81
N VAL A 54 0.07 4.68 7.72
CA VAL A 54 -0.48 6.01 7.43
C VAL A 54 -1.45 6.46 8.52
N ALA A 55 -2.37 5.59 8.93
CA ALA A 55 -3.34 5.89 10.00
C ALA A 55 -2.65 6.25 11.32
N ARG A 56 -1.59 5.52 11.70
CA ARG A 56 -0.77 5.85 12.87
C ARG A 56 -0.07 7.20 12.70
N GLY A 57 0.48 7.48 11.53
CA GLY A 57 1.08 8.76 11.20
C GLY A 57 0.13 9.94 11.41
N CYS A 58 -1.09 9.84 10.87
CA CYS A 58 -2.13 10.86 11.05
C CYS A 58 -2.50 11.02 12.53
N HIS A 59 -2.79 9.91 13.22
CA HIS A 59 -3.17 9.94 14.63
C HIS A 59 -2.08 10.54 15.53
N TRP A 60 -0.81 10.22 15.26
CA TRP A 60 0.32 10.76 16.02
C TRP A 60 0.52 12.26 15.76
N ASN A 61 0.27 12.74 14.54
CA ASN A 61 0.20 14.18 14.28
C ASN A 61 -0.93 14.84 15.04
N ASP A 62 -2.12 14.26 15.08
CA ASP A 62 -3.24 14.83 15.84
C ASP A 62 -2.90 14.93 17.33
N LEU A 63 -2.28 13.90 17.91
CA LEU A 63 -1.83 13.90 19.29
C LEU A 63 -0.76 14.98 19.55
N PHE A 64 0.17 15.16 18.62
CA PHE A 64 1.21 16.19 18.72
C PHE A 64 0.62 17.61 18.57
N LEU A 65 -0.22 17.83 17.56
CA LEU A 65 -0.86 19.12 17.26
C LEU A 65 -1.90 19.53 18.31
N SER A 66 -2.55 18.56 18.96
CA SER A 66 -3.45 18.83 20.10
C SER A 66 -2.72 19.33 21.34
N GLY A 67 -1.37 19.33 21.34
CA GLY A 67 -0.56 19.72 22.49
C GLY A 67 -0.55 18.68 23.62
N LYS A 68 -1.11 17.48 23.38
CA LYS A 68 -1.11 16.39 24.36
C LYS A 68 0.30 15.90 24.70
N TYR A 69 1.23 16.03 23.76
CA TYR A 69 2.65 15.78 23.96
C TYR A 69 3.44 16.99 23.48
N GLY A 70 4.34 17.51 24.31
CA GLY A 70 5.10 18.73 24.01
C GLY A 70 6.29 18.49 23.09
N THR A 71 6.74 17.24 22.96
CA THR A 71 7.89 16.87 22.11
C THR A 71 7.66 15.52 21.42
N ILE A 72 8.40 15.30 20.33
CA ILE A 72 8.39 14.01 19.63
C ILE A 72 8.96 12.91 20.53
N GLU A 73 9.97 13.23 21.36
CA GLU A 73 10.56 12.34 22.35
C GLU A 73 9.54 11.84 23.37
N GLU A 74 8.68 12.72 23.87
CA GLU A 74 7.63 12.36 24.81
C GLU A 74 6.62 11.38 24.19
N LEU A 75 6.19 11.67 22.95
CA LEU A 75 5.32 10.79 22.20
C LEU A 75 5.99 9.42 21.92
N ALA A 76 7.27 9.42 21.55
CA ALA A 76 8.05 8.21 21.30
C ALA A 76 8.16 7.33 22.56
N ASN A 77 8.48 7.93 23.70
CA ASN A 77 8.53 7.25 25.00
C ASN A 77 7.15 6.67 25.37
N LYS A 78 6.07 7.41 25.10
CA LYS A 78 4.71 6.96 25.42
C LYS A 78 4.26 5.76 24.60
N VAL A 79 4.64 5.71 23.32
CA VAL A 79 4.27 4.63 22.40
C VAL A 79 5.29 3.47 22.40
N GLY A 80 6.46 3.67 23.04
CA GLY A 80 7.49 2.64 23.18
C GLY A 80 8.29 2.41 21.90
N VAL A 81 8.47 3.46 21.08
CA VAL A 81 9.21 3.40 19.81
C VAL A 81 10.31 4.46 19.78
N ASP A 82 11.26 4.34 18.85
CA ASP A 82 12.31 5.35 18.71
C ASP A 82 11.79 6.65 18.09
N LYS A 83 12.43 7.78 18.46
CA LYS A 83 12.08 9.11 17.94
C LYS A 83 12.07 9.15 16.41
N SER A 84 13.05 8.55 15.76
CA SER A 84 13.17 8.55 14.30
C SER A 84 12.02 7.78 13.64
N PHE A 85 11.51 6.74 14.27
CA PHE A 85 10.34 5.98 13.81
C PHE A 85 9.07 6.81 13.95
N VAL A 86 8.90 7.54 15.06
CA VAL A 86 7.80 8.50 15.22
C VAL A 86 7.85 9.57 14.14
N THR A 87 9.01 10.19 13.91
CA THR A 87 9.18 11.19 12.84
C THR A 87 8.85 10.62 11.47
N ARG A 88 9.30 9.40 11.15
CA ARG A 88 8.99 8.73 9.87
C ARG A 88 7.49 8.43 9.72
N MET A 89 6.83 7.98 10.78
CA MET A 89 5.38 7.73 10.78
C MET A 89 4.60 9.03 10.61
N MET A 90 4.91 10.06 11.39
CA MET A 90 4.26 11.37 11.28
C MET A 90 4.48 12.00 9.90
N GLY A 91 5.63 11.76 9.27
CA GLY A 91 5.89 12.19 7.89
C GLY A 91 4.91 11.60 6.87
N LEU A 92 4.34 10.42 7.11
CA LEU A 92 3.34 9.83 6.21
C LEU A 92 2.02 10.60 6.17
N ALA A 93 1.68 11.35 7.22
CA ALA A 93 0.50 12.21 7.20
C ALA A 93 0.66 13.44 6.30
N LEU A 94 1.89 13.73 5.85
CA LEU A 94 2.19 14.84 4.94
C LEU A 94 2.07 14.43 3.45
N LEU A 95 1.64 13.19 3.19
CA LEU A 95 1.32 12.75 1.84
C LEU A 95 0.14 13.54 1.28
N ALA A 96 0.10 13.66 -0.04
CA ALA A 96 -1.03 14.22 -0.75
C ALA A 96 -2.31 13.45 -0.36
N PRO A 97 -3.43 14.15 -0.08
CA PRO A 97 -4.66 13.50 0.42
C PRO A 97 -5.15 12.36 -0.48
N ASP A 98 -5.08 12.54 -1.81
CA ASP A 98 -5.44 11.53 -2.80
C ASP A 98 -4.60 10.24 -2.69
N ILE A 99 -3.33 10.36 -2.30
CA ILE A 99 -2.45 9.21 -2.09
C ILE A 99 -2.80 8.49 -0.78
N ILE A 100 -3.20 9.24 0.25
CA ILE A 100 -3.69 8.66 1.51
C ILE A 100 -4.97 7.87 1.23
N ASP A 101 -5.91 8.46 0.50
CA ASP A 101 -7.16 7.81 0.12
C ASP A 101 -6.89 6.54 -0.70
N ASP A 102 -6.01 6.61 -1.70
CA ASP A 102 -5.62 5.44 -2.49
C ASP A 102 -5.00 4.32 -1.65
N ILE A 103 -4.16 4.64 -0.65
CA ILE A 103 -3.60 3.65 0.27
C ILE A 103 -4.67 3.03 1.17
N MET A 104 -5.61 3.84 1.68
CA MET A 104 -6.70 3.35 2.53
C MET A 104 -7.66 2.45 1.75
N GLU A 105 -7.88 2.76 0.48
CA GLU A 105 -8.78 2.04 -0.42
C GLU A 105 -8.10 0.92 -1.22
N GLY A 106 -6.79 0.71 -1.07
CA GLY A 106 -6.07 -0.37 -1.75
C GLY A 106 -5.75 -0.13 -3.23
N ARG A 107 -5.94 1.12 -3.68
CA ARG A 107 -5.65 1.60 -5.03
C ARG A 107 -4.21 2.07 -5.19
N GLU A 108 -3.39 1.98 -4.14
CA GLU A 108 -1.99 2.36 -4.25
C GLU A 108 -1.25 1.51 -5.31
N PRO A 109 -0.25 2.08 -5.99
CA PRO A 109 0.47 1.38 -7.02
C PRO A 109 1.15 0.10 -6.52
N ASP A 110 1.13 -0.92 -7.38
CA ASP A 110 1.67 -2.24 -7.07
C ASP A 110 3.12 -2.19 -6.61
N GLY A 111 3.39 -2.83 -5.48
CA GLY A 111 4.71 -2.89 -4.89
C GLY A 111 5.10 -1.66 -4.07
N LEU A 112 4.22 -0.68 -3.88
CA LEU A 112 4.45 0.41 -2.93
C LEU A 112 4.60 -0.17 -1.50
N THR A 113 5.70 0.16 -0.85
CA THR A 113 5.98 -0.28 0.52
C THR A 113 6.22 0.91 1.44
N PHE A 114 6.06 0.69 2.76
CA PHE A 114 6.44 1.66 3.78
C PHE A 114 7.89 2.14 3.63
N LYS A 115 8.79 1.25 3.18
CA LYS A 115 10.19 1.58 2.95
C LYS A 115 10.34 2.60 1.81
N ASP A 116 9.57 2.47 0.74
CA ASP A 116 9.61 3.43 -0.38
C ASP A 116 9.21 4.84 0.06
N LEU A 117 8.31 4.95 1.04
CA LEU A 117 7.84 6.23 1.59
C LEU A 117 8.75 6.82 2.69
N THR A 118 9.70 6.05 3.24
CA THR A 118 10.47 6.47 4.43
C THR A 118 11.99 6.41 4.28
N VAL A 119 12.52 5.83 3.19
CA VAL A 119 13.97 5.79 2.93
C VAL A 119 14.53 7.17 2.61
N LYS A 120 13.74 8.01 1.94
CA LYS A 120 14.09 9.40 1.64
C LYS A 120 13.05 10.32 2.27
N PRO A 121 13.43 11.54 2.67
CA PRO A 121 12.45 12.56 3.03
C PRO A 121 11.43 12.71 1.89
N LEU A 122 10.14 12.68 2.24
CA LEU A 122 9.08 12.94 1.27
C LEU A 122 9.20 14.39 0.80
N PRO A 123 9.09 14.64 -0.52
CA PRO A 123 9.08 16.01 -1.02
C PRO A 123 7.88 16.76 -0.43
N LEU A 124 8.06 18.05 -0.14
CA LEU A 124 6.97 18.90 0.37
C LEU A 124 5.93 19.20 -0.72
N SER A 125 6.35 19.19 -2.00
CA SER A 125 5.44 19.35 -3.13
C SER A 125 4.63 18.07 -3.35
N TRP A 126 3.30 18.17 -3.27
CA TRP A 126 2.41 17.07 -3.60
C TRP A 126 2.53 16.61 -5.07
N GLU A 127 2.87 17.50 -5.99
CA GLU A 127 3.13 17.13 -7.39
C GLU A 127 4.35 16.21 -7.51
N GLU A 128 5.42 16.53 -6.78
CA GLU A 128 6.61 15.67 -6.71
C GLU A 128 6.31 14.33 -6.04
N GLN A 129 5.46 14.32 -5.01
CA GLN A 129 5.00 13.09 -4.36
C GLN A 129 4.25 12.19 -5.34
N ARG A 130 3.29 12.74 -6.11
CA ARG A 130 2.56 11.99 -7.14
C ARG A 130 3.48 11.45 -8.22
N CYS A 131 4.46 12.25 -8.65
CA CYS A 131 5.46 11.81 -9.62
C CYS A 131 6.31 10.65 -9.08
N LEU A 132 6.72 10.72 -7.81
CA LEU A 132 7.52 9.68 -7.15
C LEU A 132 6.75 8.37 -6.92
N ILE A 133 5.47 8.47 -6.55
CA ILE A 133 4.63 7.35 -6.14
C ILE A 133 3.89 6.73 -7.34
N SER A 134 3.89 7.40 -8.51
CA SER A 134 3.27 6.90 -9.74
C SER A 134 3.65 5.44 -10.06
N PRO A 135 2.73 4.65 -10.67
CA PRO A 135 2.94 3.25 -10.97
C PRO A 135 4.21 3.05 -11.79
N LYS A 136 5.16 2.28 -11.23
CA LYS A 136 6.38 1.91 -11.96
C LYS A 136 5.98 1.01 -13.13
N LYS A 137 6.04 1.55 -14.35
CA LYS A 137 5.81 0.77 -15.58
C LYS A 137 6.72 -0.45 -15.56
N HIS A 138 6.11 -1.63 -15.62
CA HIS A 138 6.81 -2.89 -15.75
C HIS A 138 7.63 -2.87 -17.05
N ARG A 139 8.97 -2.84 -16.95
CA ARG A 139 9.84 -3.05 -18.10
C ARG A 139 9.94 -4.58 -18.29
N PRO A 140 9.61 -5.12 -19.48
CA PRO A 140 9.65 -6.56 -19.74
C PRO A 140 11.05 -7.14 -19.59
#